data_AF-A0A7S2QB14-F1
#
_entry.id   AF-A0A7S2QB14-F1
#
_cell.length_a   1.000
_cell.length_b   1.000
_cell.length_c   1.000
_cell.angle_alpha   90.00
_cell.angle_beta   90.00
_cell.angle_gamma   90.00
#
_symmetry.space_group_name_H-M   'P 1'
#
loop_
_entity.id
_entity.type
_entity.pdbx_description
1 polymer ?
#
loop_
_entity_poly.entity_id
_entity_poly.type
_entity_poly.pdbx_seq_one_letter_code
_entity_poly.pdbx_strand_id
1 'polypeptide(L)'
;VAFQELARVEHSPPQMQQQPTVSRARTQQLSRPPPVPAQPRTQRAATGPLAPQTRDDPSHQPAVSSQGRARSDSPQLDEAVAVGDMLFVRGQGGLAELGTAGGFLGHVMLVVEPAYKVVKDSEDGFLYANVWPKSSNCTEIWVCSTVEATRQRAGLHKAEILLHCHAATGRLRLIGEVGHDEVLVSGEAVELWQAPPALHAELNERHCSWLREAVLKDMKRAEADWSWETAIRAVFWSAGGFDRDTNKAELLREMRSCWKNDPICTSIIIQFWQRALEKVARENAKQPGGPGLGADVASLIVQWMPLKCDRCLPGNLLDTLRSHGWTSRTAMSVGPRQALPAPRPEEAGPPVPSEPSAERLDEGPVCFCARHDTGSKRTKVPQAQAYHTNCRSCGEPKKTNYTEFALCHACSWRDLRCQ
;
A
#
# COMPACT_ATOMS: atom_id res chain seq x y z
N VAL A 1 1.11 -45.59 39.77
CA VAL A 1 2.57 -45.84 39.91
C VAL A 1 3.02 -46.60 38.68
N ALA A 2 3.36 -45.88 37.61
CA ALA A 2 4.04 -46.39 36.41
C ALA A 2 4.30 -45.20 35.48
N PHE A 3 5.54 -44.75 35.40
CA PHE A 3 6.10 -43.99 34.28
C PHE A 3 7.60 -43.83 34.52
N GLN A 4 8.42 -44.57 33.78
CA GLN A 4 9.79 -44.16 33.48
C GLN A 4 10.31 -44.99 32.31
N GLU A 5 10.61 -44.29 31.23
CA GLU A 5 11.68 -44.51 30.24
C GLU A 5 11.18 -44.16 28.84
N LEU A 6 11.45 -42.93 28.40
CA LEU A 6 11.78 -42.67 27.01
C LEU A 6 12.93 -41.66 26.95
N ALA A 7 13.92 -42.04 26.16
CA ALA A 7 15.26 -41.51 26.11
C ALA A 7 15.35 -40.08 25.58
N ARG A 8 16.32 -39.33 26.13
CA ARG A 8 16.86 -38.09 25.57
C ARG A 8 17.64 -38.41 24.29
N VAL A 9 17.24 -37.83 23.17
CA VAL A 9 18.11 -37.66 21.99
C VAL A 9 18.61 -36.21 22.03
N GLU A 10 19.88 -36.03 22.38
CA GLU A 10 20.57 -34.74 22.28
C GLU A 10 20.97 -34.50 20.82
N HIS A 11 20.36 -33.49 20.19
CA HIS A 11 20.84 -32.96 18.92
C HIS A 11 21.86 -31.85 19.19
N SER A 12 23.12 -32.10 18.81
CA SER A 12 24.17 -31.09 18.77
C SER A 12 23.89 -30.10 17.62
N PRO A 13 24.11 -28.78 17.81
CA PRO A 13 23.91 -27.80 16.76
C PRO A 13 25.04 -27.87 15.72
N PRO A 14 24.76 -27.55 14.44
CA PRO A 14 25.77 -27.59 13.39
C PRO A 14 26.77 -26.45 13.54
N GLN A 15 28.06 -26.78 13.42
CA GLN A 15 29.14 -25.81 13.40
C GLN A 15 29.06 -24.93 12.14
N MET A 16 28.91 -23.62 12.36
CA MET A 16 28.98 -22.59 11.32
C MET A 16 30.44 -22.41 10.85
N GLN A 17 30.76 -22.89 9.65
CA GLN A 17 32.02 -22.57 8.98
C GLN A 17 32.02 -21.10 8.53
N GLN A 18 32.94 -20.31 9.07
CA GLN A 18 33.22 -18.95 8.63
C GLN A 18 33.90 -18.98 7.26
N GLN A 19 33.26 -18.39 6.25
CA GLN A 19 33.89 -18.17 4.94
C GLN A 19 34.67 -16.84 4.91
N PRO A 20 35.77 -16.77 4.14
CA PRO A 20 36.66 -15.62 4.12
C PRO A 20 36.03 -14.40 3.44
N THR A 21 36.12 -13.26 4.11
CA THR A 21 35.74 -11.94 3.60
C THR A 21 36.71 -11.49 2.51
N VAL A 22 36.25 -11.43 1.26
CA VAL A 22 36.99 -10.76 0.16
C VAL A 22 36.54 -9.31 0.08
N SER A 23 37.34 -8.40 0.63
CA SER A 23 37.16 -6.96 0.47
C SER A 23 37.51 -6.54 -0.96
N ARG A 24 36.51 -6.08 -1.74
CA ARG A 24 36.73 -5.35 -2.98
C ARG A 24 36.11 -3.95 -2.85
N ALA A 25 36.96 -2.98 -2.51
CA ALA A 25 36.64 -1.57 -2.68
C ALA A 25 36.69 -1.25 -4.18
N ARG A 26 35.57 -0.81 -4.77
CA ARG A 26 35.54 -0.27 -6.14
C ARG A 26 34.86 1.09 -6.11
N THR A 27 35.69 2.13 -6.23
CA THR A 27 35.31 3.53 -6.42
C THR A 27 34.53 3.68 -7.72
N GLN A 28 33.25 4.07 -7.63
CA GLN A 28 32.44 4.39 -8.81
C GLN A 28 32.58 5.88 -9.14
N GLN A 29 33.21 6.18 -10.28
CA GLN A 29 33.15 7.50 -10.90
C GLN A 29 31.80 7.67 -11.61
N LEU A 30 31.02 8.65 -11.15
CA LEU A 30 29.77 9.07 -11.78
C LEU A 30 30.05 9.72 -13.14
N SER A 31 29.70 9.03 -14.22
CA SER A 31 29.68 9.58 -15.57
C SER A 31 28.28 10.11 -15.89
N ARG A 32 28.20 11.36 -16.38
CA ARG A 32 26.95 12.02 -16.81
C ARG A 32 26.25 11.25 -17.95
N PRO A 33 24.91 11.23 -17.99
CA PRO A 33 24.18 10.64 -19.12
C PRO A 33 24.26 11.54 -20.38
N PRO A 34 24.27 10.94 -21.59
CA PRO A 34 24.22 11.67 -22.84
C PRO A 34 22.81 12.23 -23.15
N PRO A 35 22.70 13.27 -24.00
CA PRO A 35 21.43 13.90 -24.35
C PRO A 35 20.57 13.03 -25.27
N VAL A 36 19.25 13.09 -25.05
CA VAL A 36 18.21 12.38 -25.82
C VAL A 36 18.01 13.05 -27.19
N PRO A 37 17.95 12.29 -28.31
CA PRO A 37 17.64 12.87 -29.62
C PRO A 37 16.14 13.16 -29.76
N ALA A 38 15.84 14.33 -30.35
CA ALA A 38 14.49 14.81 -30.63
C ALA A 38 13.77 13.94 -31.68
N GLN A 39 12.49 13.64 -31.44
CA GLN A 39 11.64 12.90 -32.37
C GLN A 39 11.09 13.78 -33.51
N PRO A 40 10.92 13.23 -34.72
CA PRO A 40 10.36 13.96 -35.85
C PRO A 40 8.84 14.07 -35.78
N ARG A 41 8.37 15.26 -36.16
CA ARG A 41 6.98 15.73 -36.19
C ARG A 41 6.28 15.15 -37.44
N THR A 42 5.33 14.23 -37.25
CA THR A 42 4.53 13.68 -38.35
C THR A 42 3.41 14.65 -38.75
N GLN A 43 3.38 14.99 -40.04
CA GLN A 43 2.36 15.82 -40.68
C GLN A 43 1.10 14.98 -40.96
N ARG A 44 -0.07 15.51 -40.58
CA ARG A 44 -1.38 14.96 -40.93
C ARG A 44 -1.78 15.45 -42.32
N ALA A 45 -1.92 14.53 -43.27
CA ALA A 45 -2.63 14.76 -44.53
C ALA A 45 -4.13 14.46 -44.34
N ALA A 46 -4.96 15.35 -44.87
CA ALA A 46 -6.41 15.25 -44.96
C ALA A 46 -6.82 14.74 -46.35
N THR A 47 -7.86 13.91 -46.44
CA THR A 47 -8.83 13.80 -47.58
C THR A 47 -10.00 12.89 -47.20
N GLY A 48 -11.20 13.16 -47.76
CA GLY A 48 -12.56 12.67 -47.38
C GLY A 48 -12.88 11.19 -47.71
N PRO A 49 -14.17 10.76 -47.89
CA PRO A 49 -15.29 11.48 -48.50
C PRO A 49 -16.68 11.37 -47.79
N LEU A 50 -17.64 12.11 -48.36
CA LEU A 50 -19.05 12.27 -47.96
C LEU A 50 -19.88 10.98 -47.92
N ALA A 51 -20.77 10.89 -46.93
CA ALA A 51 -21.87 9.92 -46.83
C ALA A 51 -23.23 10.59 -47.10
N PRO A 52 -24.22 9.85 -47.63
CA PRO A 52 -25.52 10.41 -48.03
C PRO A 52 -26.48 10.51 -46.83
N GLN A 53 -27.21 11.62 -46.76
CA GLN A 53 -28.26 11.86 -45.77
C GLN A 53 -29.56 11.20 -46.22
N THR A 54 -30.04 10.23 -45.44
CA THR A 54 -31.44 9.78 -45.46
C THR A 54 -32.18 10.48 -44.32
N ARG A 55 -33.16 11.30 -44.70
CA ARG A 55 -34.19 11.85 -43.81
C ARG A 55 -35.26 10.79 -43.62
N ASP A 56 -35.62 10.43 -42.39
CA ASP A 56 -36.92 9.84 -42.06
C ASP A 56 -37.30 10.10 -40.58
N ASP A 57 -38.55 10.58 -40.46
CA ASP A 57 -39.56 10.59 -39.39
C ASP A 57 -39.27 10.84 -37.89
N PRO A 58 -39.91 11.86 -37.26
CA PRO A 58 -39.98 12.03 -35.81
C PRO A 58 -41.21 11.30 -35.24
N SER A 59 -41.04 10.07 -34.77
CA SER A 59 -42.04 9.36 -33.97
C SER A 59 -41.71 9.41 -32.47
N HIS A 60 -42.72 9.76 -31.69
CA HIS A 60 -42.72 10.00 -30.25
C HIS A 60 -41.90 9.00 -29.42
N GLN A 61 -40.75 9.45 -28.90
CA GLN A 61 -40.15 8.83 -27.72
C GLN A 61 -40.78 9.43 -26.46
N PRO A 62 -41.28 8.61 -25.52
CA PRO A 62 -41.71 9.11 -24.22
C PRO A 62 -40.49 9.70 -23.51
N ALA A 63 -40.65 10.93 -23.02
CA ALA A 63 -39.64 11.61 -22.20
C ALA A 63 -39.40 10.78 -20.93
N VAL A 64 -38.42 9.88 -20.98
CA VAL A 64 -37.88 9.23 -19.79
C VAL A 64 -37.19 10.33 -19.01
N SER A 65 -37.89 10.85 -18.00
CA SER A 65 -37.36 11.77 -17.01
C SER A 65 -36.12 11.13 -16.40
N SER A 66 -34.95 11.54 -16.89
CA SER A 66 -33.67 11.25 -16.29
C SER A 66 -33.61 12.05 -15.00
N GLN A 67 -34.27 11.52 -13.96
CA GLN A 67 -34.04 11.94 -12.60
C GLN A 67 -32.54 11.77 -12.36
N GLY A 68 -31.82 12.88 -12.42
CA GLY A 68 -30.40 12.93 -12.14
C GLY A 68 -30.20 12.41 -10.73
N ARG A 69 -29.82 11.13 -10.61
CA ARG A 69 -29.30 10.59 -9.36
C ARG A 69 -28.16 11.51 -8.97
N ALA A 70 -28.37 12.27 -7.90
CA ALA A 70 -27.31 13.04 -7.27
C ALA A 70 -26.14 12.08 -7.08
N ARG A 71 -25.03 12.32 -7.81
CA ARG A 71 -23.82 11.51 -7.63
C ARG A 71 -23.44 11.65 -6.17
N SER A 72 -23.31 10.53 -5.49
CA SER A 72 -22.78 10.51 -4.13
C SER A 72 -21.41 11.18 -4.16
N ASP A 73 -21.23 12.25 -3.39
CA ASP A 73 -19.94 12.96 -3.21
C ASP A 73 -18.89 12.11 -2.48
N SER A 74 -19.18 10.82 -2.27
CA SER A 74 -18.30 9.93 -1.53
C SER A 74 -17.14 9.41 -2.40
N PRO A 75 -15.94 9.31 -1.82
CA PRO A 75 -14.75 8.85 -2.55
C PRO A 75 -14.99 7.42 -3.06
N GLN A 76 -14.84 7.21 -4.37
CA GLN A 76 -15.09 5.92 -5.02
C GLN A 76 -13.86 5.01 -4.85
N LEU A 77 -13.76 4.35 -3.70
CA LEU A 77 -12.65 3.44 -3.41
C LEU A 77 -12.72 2.15 -4.23
N ASP A 78 -13.91 1.72 -4.61
CA ASP A 78 -14.19 0.61 -5.55
C ASP A 78 -13.56 0.82 -6.92
N GLU A 79 -13.57 2.06 -7.42
CA GLU A 79 -12.92 2.40 -8.69
C GLU A 79 -11.41 2.57 -8.55
N ALA A 80 -10.96 2.96 -7.36
CA ALA A 80 -9.58 3.31 -7.13
C ALA A 80 -8.71 2.13 -6.66
N VAL A 81 -9.28 1.15 -5.97
CA VAL A 81 -8.55 -0.01 -5.43
C VAL A 81 -8.76 -1.21 -6.35
N ALA A 82 -7.69 -1.64 -7.00
CA ALA A 82 -7.70 -2.77 -7.92
C ALA A 82 -6.91 -3.96 -7.38
N VAL A 83 -7.24 -5.16 -7.86
CA VAL A 83 -6.46 -6.36 -7.57
C VAL A 83 -5.02 -6.20 -8.06
N GLY A 84 -4.07 -6.49 -7.18
CA GLY A 84 -2.64 -6.28 -7.40
C GLY A 84 -2.10 -4.99 -6.80
N ASP A 85 -2.98 -4.04 -6.43
CA ASP A 85 -2.57 -2.87 -5.66
C ASP A 85 -2.05 -3.31 -4.27
N MET A 86 -1.28 -2.43 -3.64
CA MET A 86 -0.68 -2.69 -2.34
C MET A 86 -1.16 -1.66 -1.32
N LEU A 87 -1.63 -2.12 -0.17
CA LEU A 87 -1.86 -1.26 0.99
C LEU A 87 -0.58 -1.21 1.83
N PHE A 88 -0.14 -0.01 2.19
CA PHE A 88 0.99 0.19 3.10
C PHE A 88 0.54 0.94 4.35
N VAL A 89 0.77 0.36 5.52
CA VAL A 89 0.45 0.95 6.82
C VAL A 89 1.75 1.41 7.47
N ARG A 90 1.89 2.73 7.69
CA ARG A 90 3.05 3.31 8.39
C ARG A 90 2.90 3.01 9.88
N GLY A 91 3.52 1.93 10.34
CA GLY A 91 3.35 1.46 11.70
C GLY A 91 3.61 2.54 12.75
N GLN A 92 2.61 2.80 13.59
CA GLN A 92 2.73 3.68 14.75
C GLN A 92 2.78 2.89 16.07
N GLY A 93 2.86 1.55 15.98
CA GLY A 93 2.95 0.64 17.11
C GLY A 93 1.62 0.07 17.59
N GLY A 94 0.54 0.21 16.80
CA GLY A 94 -0.77 -0.42 17.06
C GLY A 94 -0.89 -1.77 16.36
N LEU A 95 -1.33 -1.79 15.10
CA LEU A 95 -1.40 -3.03 14.30
C LEU A 95 -0.04 -3.48 13.79
N ALA A 96 0.94 -2.59 13.79
CA ALA A 96 2.26 -2.83 13.23
C ALA A 96 3.07 -3.94 13.97
N GLU A 97 2.61 -4.41 15.14
CA GLU A 97 3.14 -5.64 15.74
C GLU A 97 2.91 -6.90 14.87
N LEU A 98 2.03 -6.84 13.87
CA LEU A 98 1.82 -7.89 12.86
C LEU A 98 2.96 -7.98 11.82
N GLY A 99 3.99 -7.13 11.91
CA GLY A 99 5.19 -7.17 11.07
C GLY A 99 6.46 -7.68 11.77
N THR A 100 7.38 -8.24 10.99
CA THR A 100 8.55 -8.99 11.45
C THR A 100 9.64 -8.18 12.19
N ALA A 101 9.48 -6.87 12.35
CA ALA A 101 10.45 -6.00 13.01
C ALA A 101 9.79 -5.02 14.01
N GLY A 102 8.80 -5.47 14.79
CA GLY A 102 8.19 -4.67 15.85
C GLY A 102 7.52 -3.39 15.34
N GLY A 103 6.89 -3.48 14.17
CA GLY A 103 6.11 -2.40 13.57
C GLY A 103 6.87 -1.19 13.06
N PHE A 104 8.20 -1.17 13.20
CA PHE A 104 8.96 0.04 12.89
C PHE A 104 9.09 0.33 11.39
N LEU A 105 9.03 -0.71 10.54
CA LEU A 105 9.22 -0.57 9.09
C LEU A 105 7.91 -0.48 8.31
N GLY A 106 6.77 -0.46 9.01
CA GLY A 106 5.44 -0.54 8.41
C GLY A 106 5.09 -1.94 7.91
N HIS A 107 3.88 -2.06 7.37
CA HIS A 107 3.27 -3.32 6.96
C HIS A 107 2.68 -3.19 5.55
N VAL A 108 2.84 -4.20 4.71
CA VAL A 108 2.33 -4.22 3.33
C VAL A 108 1.40 -5.39 3.11
N MET A 109 0.28 -5.14 2.43
CA MET A 109 -0.74 -6.14 2.11
C MET A 109 -1.06 -6.06 0.62
N LEU A 110 -1.23 -7.21 -0.04
CA LEU A 110 -1.62 -7.29 -1.44
C LEU A 110 -3.14 -7.30 -1.55
N VAL A 111 -3.73 -6.39 -2.31
CA VAL A 111 -5.16 -6.39 -2.62
C VAL A 111 -5.48 -7.54 -3.59
N VAL A 112 -6.41 -8.41 -3.21
CA VAL A 112 -6.79 -9.59 -4.02
C VAL A 112 -8.19 -9.53 -4.60
N GLU A 113 -9.06 -8.66 -4.07
CA GLU A 113 -10.40 -8.40 -4.60
C GLU A 113 -10.67 -6.88 -4.59
N PRO A 114 -11.54 -6.36 -5.48
CA PRO A 114 -11.94 -4.97 -5.45
C PRO A 114 -12.55 -4.60 -4.09
N ALA A 115 -12.28 -3.38 -3.62
CA ALA A 115 -12.91 -2.90 -2.41
C ALA A 115 -14.42 -2.72 -2.63
N TYR A 116 -15.22 -3.04 -1.62
CA TYR A 116 -16.66 -2.78 -1.64
C TYR A 116 -17.08 -1.89 -0.48
N LYS A 117 -18.14 -1.12 -0.72
CA LYS A 117 -18.66 -0.17 0.24
C LYS A 117 -19.66 -0.82 1.17
N VAL A 118 -19.54 -0.53 2.46
CA VAL A 118 -20.54 -0.84 3.48
C VAL A 118 -21.11 0.46 4.04
N VAL A 119 -22.43 0.60 3.96
CA VAL A 119 -23.15 1.78 4.46
C VAL A 119 -23.52 1.55 5.92
N LYS A 120 -23.42 2.58 6.75
CA LYS A 120 -23.61 2.48 8.21
C LYS A 120 -24.95 1.86 8.61
N ASP A 121 -26.02 2.25 7.94
CA ASP A 121 -27.39 1.84 8.25
C ASP A 121 -27.87 0.64 7.40
N SER A 122 -26.97 -0.05 6.69
CA SER A 122 -27.31 -1.29 5.97
C SER A 122 -27.18 -2.52 6.87
N GLU A 123 -27.70 -3.67 6.42
CA GLU A 123 -27.56 -4.96 7.11
C GLU A 123 -26.10 -5.27 7.44
N ASP A 124 -25.20 -5.17 6.45
CA ASP A 124 -23.75 -5.32 6.65
C ASP A 124 -23.16 -4.26 7.59
N GLY A 125 -23.73 -3.05 7.62
CA GLY A 125 -23.28 -1.98 8.50
C GLY A 125 -23.49 -2.31 9.97
N PHE A 126 -24.55 -3.05 10.31
CA PHE A 126 -24.79 -3.50 11.67
C PHE A 126 -23.69 -4.46 12.18
N LEU A 127 -23.07 -5.25 11.28
CA LEU A 127 -21.97 -6.15 11.64
C LEU A 127 -20.75 -5.38 12.16
N TYR A 128 -20.53 -4.15 11.69
CA TYR A 128 -19.38 -3.32 12.07
C TYR A 128 -19.76 -2.13 12.95
N ALA A 129 -20.98 -2.09 13.50
CA ALA A 129 -21.50 -0.95 14.27
C ALA A 129 -20.57 -0.47 15.40
N ASN A 130 -19.84 -1.40 16.03
CA ASN A 130 -18.94 -1.12 17.14
C ASN A 130 -17.59 -0.53 16.74
N VAL A 131 -17.20 -0.62 15.46
CA VAL A 131 -15.90 -0.15 14.96
C VAL A 131 -16.00 1.05 14.03
N TRP A 132 -17.21 1.58 13.84
CA TRP A 132 -17.40 2.79 13.04
C TRP A 132 -16.60 3.97 13.63
N PRO A 133 -15.84 4.72 12.80
CA PRO A 133 -15.12 5.89 13.28
C PRO A 133 -16.05 6.94 13.90
N LYS A 134 -15.93 7.13 15.23
CA LYS A 134 -16.80 8.05 16.01
C LYS A 134 -16.57 9.53 15.71
N SER A 135 -15.34 9.89 15.36
CA SER A 135 -14.88 11.28 15.19
C SER A 135 -15.26 11.91 13.85
N SER A 136 -15.89 11.14 12.98
CA SER A 136 -16.29 11.57 11.65
C SER A 136 -17.76 11.25 11.49
N ASN A 137 -18.52 12.13 10.83
CA ASN A 137 -19.85 11.82 10.32
C ASN A 137 -19.76 10.75 9.21
N CYS A 138 -19.17 9.60 9.55
CA CYS A 138 -18.82 8.51 8.68
C CYS A 138 -20.08 7.70 8.43
N THR A 139 -20.61 7.82 7.23
CA THR A 139 -21.81 7.10 6.76
C THR A 139 -21.46 5.82 6.01
N GLU A 140 -20.18 5.61 5.69
CA GLU A 140 -19.70 4.48 4.93
C GLU A 140 -18.26 4.10 5.30
N ILE A 141 -17.99 2.80 5.27
CA ILE A 141 -16.65 2.22 5.35
C ILE A 141 -16.42 1.34 4.11
N TRP A 142 -15.19 0.92 3.92
CA TRP A 142 -14.78 0.12 2.78
C TRP A 142 -14.16 -1.18 3.27
N VAL A 143 -14.58 -2.30 2.72
CA VAL A 143 -13.97 -3.61 2.98
C VAL A 143 -13.08 -3.97 1.81
N CYS A 144 -11.85 -4.35 2.10
CA CYS A 144 -10.85 -4.72 1.11
C CYS A 144 -10.26 -6.09 1.45
N SER A 145 -10.45 -7.06 0.56
CA SER A 145 -9.81 -8.37 0.71
C SER A 145 -8.33 -8.27 0.33
N THR A 146 -7.48 -8.67 1.26
CA THR A 146 -6.03 -8.67 1.08
C THR A 146 -5.42 -10.04 1.37
N VAL A 147 -4.20 -10.25 0.88
CA VAL A 147 -3.34 -11.34 1.34
C VAL A 147 -2.00 -10.82 1.82
N GLU A 148 -1.48 -11.48 2.84
CA GLU A 148 -0.19 -11.19 3.44
C GLU A 148 0.47 -12.46 4.00
N ALA A 149 1.68 -12.31 4.53
CA ALA A 149 2.37 -13.35 5.28
C ALA A 149 2.54 -12.88 6.72
N THR A 150 1.95 -13.63 7.67
CA THR A 150 1.97 -13.32 9.10
C THR A 150 2.80 -14.33 9.88
N ARG A 151 3.17 -13.99 11.11
CA ARG A 151 3.81 -14.94 12.04
C ARG A 151 2.83 -15.92 12.68
N GLN A 152 1.56 -15.53 12.73
CA GLN A 152 0.54 -16.26 13.50
C GLN A 152 0.02 -17.46 12.72
N ARG A 153 0.12 -17.43 11.39
CA ARG A 153 -0.41 -18.46 10.49
C ARG A 153 0.60 -18.77 9.40
N ALA A 154 0.80 -20.07 9.15
CA ALA A 154 1.60 -20.52 8.02
C ALA A 154 0.88 -20.25 6.69
N GLY A 155 1.65 -20.02 5.63
CA GLY A 155 1.13 -19.78 4.28
C GLY A 155 0.64 -18.34 4.05
N LEU A 156 -0.18 -18.16 2.99
CA LEU A 156 -0.81 -16.88 2.69
C LEU A 156 -2.04 -16.70 3.56
N HIS A 157 -2.03 -15.67 4.40
CA HIS A 157 -3.18 -15.29 5.18
C HIS A 157 -4.04 -14.33 4.36
N LYS A 158 -5.28 -14.75 4.05
CA LYS A 158 -6.29 -13.86 3.47
C LYS A 158 -7.02 -13.15 4.62
N ALA A 159 -7.12 -11.83 4.53
CA ALA A 159 -7.75 -11.00 5.53
C ALA A 159 -8.70 -9.98 4.88
N GLU A 160 -9.77 -9.63 5.59
CA GLU A 160 -10.64 -8.51 5.23
C GLU A 160 -10.22 -7.28 6.03
N ILE A 161 -9.86 -6.22 5.31
CA ILE A 161 -9.36 -4.98 5.89
C ILE A 161 -10.46 -3.92 5.81
N LEU A 162 -10.80 -3.33 6.95
CA LEU A 162 -11.75 -2.23 7.05
C LEU A 162 -11.02 -0.89 6.90
N LEU A 163 -11.43 -0.12 5.91
CA LEU A 163 -10.86 1.18 5.57
C LEU A 163 -11.92 2.28 5.71
N HIS A 164 -11.46 3.48 6.06
CA HIS A 164 -12.27 4.69 6.04
C HIS A 164 -11.52 5.82 5.33
N CYS A 165 -12.22 6.51 4.45
CA CYS A 165 -11.72 7.71 3.79
C CYS A 165 -12.27 8.94 4.51
N HIS A 166 -11.39 9.71 5.16
CA HIS A 166 -11.79 10.85 5.96
C HIS A 166 -12.42 11.95 5.09
N ALA A 167 -13.73 12.19 5.23
CA ALA A 167 -14.51 13.05 4.34
C ALA A 167 -13.90 14.44 4.07
N ALA A 168 -13.31 15.10 5.08
CA ALA A 168 -12.74 16.44 4.91
C ALA A 168 -11.36 16.45 4.21
N THR A 169 -10.58 15.38 4.32
CA THR A 169 -9.17 15.37 3.87
C THR A 169 -8.92 14.38 2.74
N GLY A 170 -9.89 13.51 2.44
CA GLY A 170 -9.73 12.36 1.56
C GLY A 170 -8.74 11.32 2.08
N ARG A 171 -8.15 11.48 3.27
CA ARG A 171 -7.09 10.58 3.74
C ARG A 171 -7.61 9.19 4.06
N LEU A 172 -6.89 8.18 3.60
CA LEU A 172 -7.22 6.78 3.88
C LEU A 172 -6.70 6.37 5.26
N ARG A 173 -7.57 5.78 6.07
CA ARG A 173 -7.23 5.24 7.40
C ARG A 173 -7.70 3.80 7.52
N LEU A 174 -6.91 3.01 8.23
CA LEU A 174 -7.24 1.67 8.65
C LEU A 174 -8.16 1.74 9.85
N ILE A 175 -9.36 1.18 9.74
CA ILE A 175 -10.20 0.93 10.91
C ILE A 175 -9.63 -0.27 11.63
N GLY A 176 -9.50 -1.41 10.94
CA GLY A 176 -8.99 -2.64 11.50
C GLY A 176 -9.02 -3.83 10.54
N GLU A 177 -8.61 -4.99 11.04
CA GLU A 177 -8.72 -6.28 10.34
C GLU A 177 -9.89 -7.08 10.92
N VAL A 178 -10.69 -7.71 10.06
CA VAL A 178 -11.77 -8.62 10.46
C VAL A 178 -11.18 -10.00 10.77
N GLY A 179 -11.23 -10.38 12.05
CA GLY A 179 -10.90 -11.71 12.55
C GLY A 179 -12.10 -12.65 12.56
N HIS A 180 -11.98 -13.79 13.26
CA HIS A 180 -13.07 -14.77 13.35
C HIS A 180 -14.27 -14.24 14.16
N ASP A 181 -13.98 -13.62 15.30
CA ASP A 181 -14.98 -13.15 16.27
C ASP A 181 -14.80 -11.68 16.66
N GLU A 182 -13.75 -11.03 16.17
CA GLU A 182 -13.38 -9.68 16.57
C GLU A 182 -12.81 -8.87 15.40
N VAL A 183 -12.81 -7.54 15.56
CA VAL A 183 -12.13 -6.61 14.66
C VAL A 183 -10.97 -5.97 15.41
N LEU A 184 -9.76 -6.14 14.90
CA LEU A 184 -8.54 -5.56 15.49
C LEU A 184 -8.39 -4.10 15.04
N VAL A 185 -8.75 -3.15 15.91
CA VAL A 185 -8.78 -1.71 15.58
C VAL A 185 -7.40 -1.06 15.63
N SER A 186 -7.07 -0.19 14.66
CA SER A 186 -5.76 0.50 14.55
C SER A 186 -5.85 2.02 14.42
N GLY A 187 -6.73 2.53 13.56
CA GLY A 187 -6.78 3.96 13.23
C GLY A 187 -5.55 4.49 12.45
N GLU A 188 -4.64 3.63 12.01
CA GLU A 188 -3.39 4.03 11.33
C GLU A 188 -3.65 4.61 9.93
N ALA A 189 -2.73 5.45 9.46
CA ALA A 189 -2.77 5.98 8.10
C ALA A 189 -2.35 4.90 7.09
N VAL A 190 -3.07 4.83 5.97
CA VAL A 190 -2.83 3.88 4.89
C VAL A 190 -2.42 4.61 3.63
N GLU A 191 -1.45 4.05 2.91
CA GLU A 191 -1.13 4.43 1.55
C GLU A 191 -1.58 3.35 0.59
N LEU A 192 -2.25 3.75 -0.49
CA LEU A 192 -2.55 2.88 -1.62
C LEU A 192 -1.45 3.02 -2.67
N TRP A 193 -0.76 1.93 -2.98
CA TRP A 193 0.29 1.87 -4.00
C TRP A 193 -0.22 1.15 -5.23
N GLN A 194 -0.08 1.80 -6.38
CA GLN A 194 -0.64 1.34 -7.64
C GLN A 194 0.43 1.22 -8.72
N ALA A 195 0.26 0.18 -9.55
CA ALA A 195 1.11 -0.06 -10.69
C ALA A 195 1.06 1.11 -11.70
N PRO A 196 2.14 1.35 -12.45
CA PRO A 196 2.17 2.36 -13.50
C PRO A 196 1.04 2.15 -14.53
N PRO A 197 0.40 3.22 -15.05
CA PRO A 197 -0.73 3.07 -15.99
C PRO A 197 -0.43 2.22 -17.22
N ALA A 198 0.81 2.27 -17.74
CA ALA A 198 1.23 1.44 -18.87
C ALA A 198 1.19 -0.06 -18.53
N LEU A 199 1.68 -0.44 -17.35
CA LEU A 199 1.63 -1.81 -16.87
C LEU A 199 0.18 -2.24 -16.57
N HIS A 200 -0.61 -1.34 -16.01
CA HIS A 200 -2.03 -1.60 -15.74
C HIS A 200 -2.83 -1.83 -17.03
N ALA A 201 -2.58 -1.04 -18.08
CA ALA A 201 -3.19 -1.23 -19.40
C ALA A 201 -2.80 -2.59 -20.01
N GLU A 202 -1.52 -2.96 -19.95
CA GLU A 202 -1.03 -4.25 -20.44
C GLU A 202 -1.72 -5.44 -19.74
N LEU A 203 -1.97 -5.32 -18.44
CA LEU A 203 -2.68 -6.33 -17.68
C LEU A 203 -4.20 -6.34 -17.97
N ASN A 204 -4.85 -5.17 -17.95
CA ASN A 204 -6.30 -5.03 -18.05
C ASN A 204 -6.85 -5.37 -19.44
N GLU A 205 -6.20 -4.92 -20.51
CA GLU A 205 -6.74 -5.05 -21.87
C GLU A 205 -6.74 -6.51 -22.35
N ARG A 206 -5.92 -7.38 -21.76
CA ARG A 206 -5.69 -8.72 -22.29
C ARG A 206 -5.96 -9.85 -21.31
N HIS A 207 -5.57 -9.74 -20.04
CA HIS A 207 -5.35 -10.94 -19.22
C HIS A 207 -5.83 -10.87 -17.76
N CYS A 208 -6.35 -9.73 -17.29
CA CYS A 208 -6.39 -9.43 -15.87
C CYS A 208 -7.08 -10.46 -14.96
N SER A 209 -8.32 -10.86 -15.24
CA SER A 209 -9.07 -11.69 -14.30
C SER A 209 -8.44 -13.07 -14.08
N TRP A 210 -8.21 -13.83 -15.17
CA TRP A 210 -7.65 -15.18 -15.07
C TRP A 210 -6.19 -15.18 -14.63
N LEU A 211 -5.41 -14.17 -15.03
CA LEU A 211 -3.99 -14.07 -14.69
C LEU A 211 -3.81 -13.92 -13.19
N ARG A 212 -4.59 -13.03 -12.58
CA ARG A 212 -4.57 -12.76 -11.13
C ARG A 212 -4.90 -14.02 -10.36
N GLU A 213 -6.00 -14.68 -10.72
CA GLU A 213 -6.44 -15.92 -10.07
C GLU A 213 -5.42 -17.05 -10.24
N ALA A 214 -4.82 -17.18 -11.42
CA ALA A 214 -3.77 -18.15 -11.69
C ALA A 214 -2.49 -17.88 -10.89
N VAL A 215 -2.08 -16.61 -10.71
CA VAL A 215 -0.91 -16.25 -9.90
C VAL A 215 -1.16 -16.55 -8.42
N LEU A 216 -2.29 -16.13 -7.88
CA LEU A 216 -2.64 -16.38 -6.48
C LEU A 216 -2.76 -17.89 -6.21
N LYS A 217 -3.34 -18.65 -7.15
CA LYS A 217 -3.41 -20.12 -7.07
C LYS A 217 -2.02 -20.76 -7.11
N ASP A 218 -1.11 -20.27 -7.94
CA ASP A 218 0.26 -20.77 -8.02
C ASP A 218 1.07 -20.41 -6.77
N MET A 219 0.86 -19.22 -6.21
CA MET A 219 1.48 -18.82 -4.94
C MET A 219 0.98 -19.71 -3.80
N LYS A 220 -0.34 -19.94 -3.72
CA LYS A 220 -0.96 -20.83 -2.73
C LYS A 220 -0.45 -22.27 -2.80
N ARG A 221 -0.22 -22.79 -4.01
CA ARG A 221 0.38 -24.13 -4.23
C ARG A 221 1.85 -24.20 -3.84
N ALA A 222 2.55 -23.08 -3.89
CA ALA A 222 3.95 -22.96 -3.54
C ALA A 222 4.16 -22.49 -2.09
N GLU A 223 3.10 -22.47 -1.28
CA GLU A 223 3.18 -22.05 0.13
C GLU A 223 4.16 -22.93 0.89
N ALA A 224 5.22 -22.30 1.36
CA ALA A 224 6.07 -22.79 2.43
C ALA A 224 5.66 -22.09 3.74
N ASP A 225 5.88 -22.76 4.87
CA ASP A 225 5.61 -22.19 6.18
C ASP A 225 6.45 -20.92 6.41
N TRP A 226 5.89 -19.92 7.08
CA TRP A 226 6.64 -18.71 7.42
C TRP A 226 7.85 -19.06 8.30
N SER A 227 9.05 -18.58 7.97
CA SER A 227 10.22 -18.75 8.85
C SER A 227 10.90 -17.46 9.26
N TRP A 228 11.33 -17.47 10.52
CA TRP A 228 12.15 -16.43 11.13
C TRP A 228 13.47 -16.22 10.37
N GLU A 229 13.98 -17.25 9.71
CA GLU A 229 15.21 -17.19 8.94
C GLU A 229 15.11 -16.22 7.74
N THR A 230 13.95 -16.13 7.08
CA THR A 230 13.76 -15.14 5.99
C THR A 230 13.79 -13.71 6.52
N ALA A 231 13.15 -13.44 7.66
CA ALA A 231 13.17 -12.10 8.24
C ALA A 231 14.59 -11.66 8.62
N ILE A 232 15.38 -12.56 9.22
CA ILE A 232 16.80 -12.33 9.49
C ILE A 232 17.56 -12.09 8.18
N ARG A 233 17.39 -12.94 7.17
CA ARG A 233 18.06 -12.79 5.86
C ARG A 233 17.78 -11.42 5.23
N ALA A 234 16.53 -10.95 5.27
CA ALA A 234 16.18 -9.64 4.73
C ALA A 234 16.81 -8.46 5.49
N VAL A 235 17.09 -8.61 6.79
CA VAL A 235 17.76 -7.58 7.59
C VAL A 235 19.28 -7.60 7.36
N PHE A 236 19.89 -8.78 7.32
CA PHE A 236 21.35 -8.90 7.24
C PHE A 236 21.90 -8.86 5.82
N TRP A 237 21.09 -9.24 4.81
CA TRP A 237 21.51 -9.19 3.42
C TRP A 237 20.95 -7.95 2.76
N SER A 238 21.84 -7.17 2.14
CA SER A 238 21.42 -6.05 1.31
C SER A 238 20.41 -6.54 0.28
N ALA A 239 19.32 -5.79 0.10
CA ALA A 239 18.35 -5.96 -0.97
C ALA A 239 18.95 -5.60 -2.34
N GLY A 240 20.17 -6.05 -2.61
CA GLY A 240 20.90 -5.81 -3.84
C GLY A 240 20.00 -6.18 -5.01
N GLY A 241 19.77 -5.19 -5.88
CA GLY A 241 19.05 -5.39 -7.12
C GLY A 241 19.76 -6.44 -7.97
N PHE A 242 19.03 -6.94 -8.95
CA PHE A 242 19.62 -7.83 -9.93
C PHE A 242 20.73 -7.13 -10.72
N ASP A 243 21.83 -7.83 -10.96
CA ASP A 243 22.88 -7.32 -11.83
C ASP A 243 22.36 -7.31 -13.28
N ARG A 244 22.31 -6.11 -13.86
CA ARG A 244 21.76 -5.87 -15.21
C ARG A 244 22.62 -6.52 -16.30
N ASP A 245 23.89 -6.81 -16.01
CA ASP A 245 24.83 -7.42 -16.94
C ASP A 245 24.77 -8.96 -16.91
N THR A 246 23.96 -9.55 -16.01
CA THR A 246 23.80 -11.00 -15.90
C THR A 246 23.01 -11.56 -17.09
N ASN A 247 23.35 -12.78 -17.50
CA ASN A 247 22.59 -13.51 -18.51
C ASN A 247 21.10 -13.60 -18.09
N LYS A 248 20.19 -13.15 -18.94
CA LYS A 248 18.75 -13.06 -18.63
C LYS A 248 18.12 -14.40 -18.20
N ALA A 249 18.60 -15.53 -18.71
CA ALA A 249 18.11 -16.84 -18.32
C ALA A 249 18.59 -17.25 -16.91
N GLU A 250 19.82 -16.89 -16.56
CA GLU A 250 20.36 -17.07 -15.21
C GLU A 250 19.64 -16.17 -14.21
N LEU A 251 19.42 -14.91 -14.59
CA LEU A 251 18.65 -13.95 -13.81
C LEU A 251 17.23 -14.45 -13.49
N LEU A 252 16.52 -14.96 -14.50
CA LEU A 252 15.19 -15.54 -14.30
C LEU A 252 15.22 -16.79 -13.40
N ARG A 253 16.28 -17.60 -13.51
CA ARG A 253 16.49 -18.76 -12.64
C ARG A 253 16.69 -18.31 -11.19
N GLU A 254 17.45 -17.24 -10.97
CA GLU A 254 17.67 -16.65 -9.65
C GLU A 254 16.35 -16.12 -9.06
N MET A 255 15.57 -15.34 -9.81
CA MET A 255 14.25 -14.84 -9.38
C MET A 255 13.35 -15.99 -8.92
N ARG A 256 13.23 -17.05 -9.73
CA ARG A 256 12.44 -18.25 -9.40
C ARG A 256 12.97 -19.00 -8.19
N SER A 257 14.28 -18.97 -7.95
CA SER A 257 14.87 -19.55 -6.75
C SER A 257 14.45 -18.76 -5.52
N CYS A 258 14.42 -17.43 -5.59
CA CYS A 258 13.96 -16.59 -4.48
C CYS A 258 12.50 -16.86 -4.10
N TRP A 259 11.64 -17.21 -5.07
CA TRP A 259 10.23 -17.52 -4.81
C TRP A 259 9.99 -18.79 -3.99
N LYS A 260 11.02 -19.63 -3.82
CA LYS A 260 10.93 -20.87 -3.03
C LYS A 260 11.24 -20.65 -1.55
N ASN A 261 11.71 -19.46 -1.18
CA ASN A 261 11.96 -19.13 0.21
C ASN A 261 10.66 -18.71 0.90
N ASP A 262 10.59 -19.00 2.20
CA ASP A 262 9.46 -18.65 3.06
C ASP A 262 9.18 -17.15 2.96
N PRO A 263 7.97 -16.73 2.59
CA PRO A 263 7.70 -15.33 2.33
C PRO A 263 7.57 -14.50 3.62
N ILE A 264 7.95 -13.22 3.55
CA ILE A 264 7.48 -12.17 4.45
C ILE A 264 6.44 -11.30 3.72
N CYS A 265 5.76 -10.39 4.42
CA CYS A 265 4.70 -9.55 3.82
C CYS A 265 5.17 -8.82 2.55
N THR A 266 6.41 -8.31 2.51
CA THR A 266 7.01 -7.70 1.31
C THR A 266 7.30 -8.70 0.20
N SER A 267 7.70 -9.93 0.54
CA SER A 267 7.94 -11.00 -0.44
C SER A 267 6.68 -11.30 -1.23
N ILE A 268 5.51 -11.26 -0.61
CA ILE A 268 4.22 -11.54 -1.26
C ILE A 268 3.98 -10.58 -2.42
N ILE A 269 4.19 -9.28 -2.21
CA ILE A 269 4.01 -8.25 -3.24
C ILE A 269 4.95 -8.52 -4.42
N ILE A 270 6.23 -8.74 -4.12
CA ILE A 270 7.27 -8.95 -5.14
C ILE A 270 6.99 -10.24 -5.92
N GLN A 271 6.71 -11.35 -5.23
CA GLN A 271 6.41 -12.63 -5.85
C GLN A 271 5.18 -12.55 -6.75
N PHE A 272 4.10 -11.92 -6.28
CA PHE A 272 2.89 -11.75 -7.07
C PHE A 272 3.20 -11.05 -8.40
N TRP A 273 3.83 -9.88 -8.34
CA TRP A 273 4.12 -9.10 -9.54
C TRP A 273 5.12 -9.78 -10.46
N GLN A 274 6.17 -10.41 -9.93
CA GLN A 274 7.13 -11.13 -10.78
C GLN A 274 6.51 -12.34 -11.49
N ARG A 275 5.65 -13.09 -10.80
CA ARG A 275 4.92 -14.24 -11.40
C ARG A 275 3.87 -13.76 -12.40
N ALA A 276 3.19 -12.64 -12.14
CA ALA A 276 2.25 -12.03 -13.07
C ALA A 276 2.96 -11.61 -14.37
N LEU A 277 4.06 -10.87 -14.26
CA LEU A 277 4.88 -10.44 -15.40
C LEU A 277 5.45 -11.63 -16.18
N GLU A 278 5.89 -12.69 -15.50
CA GLU A 278 6.34 -13.92 -16.19
C GLU A 278 5.21 -14.52 -17.03
N LYS A 279 4.00 -14.63 -16.49
CA LYS A 279 2.86 -15.18 -17.22
C LYS A 279 2.45 -14.27 -18.38
N VAL A 280 2.42 -12.94 -18.19
CA VAL A 280 2.14 -11.98 -19.28
C VAL A 280 3.12 -12.16 -20.44
N ALA A 281 4.42 -12.15 -20.15
CA ALA A 281 5.44 -12.33 -21.18
C ALA A 281 5.31 -13.70 -21.89
N ARG A 282 4.95 -14.76 -21.16
CA ARG A 282 4.68 -16.07 -21.76
C ARG A 282 3.49 -16.08 -22.69
N GLU A 283 2.40 -15.41 -22.33
CA GLU A 283 1.23 -15.31 -23.21
C GLU A 283 1.52 -14.44 -24.44
N ASN A 284 2.23 -13.31 -24.26
CA ASN A 284 2.64 -12.45 -25.36
C ASN A 284 3.52 -13.21 -26.37
N ALA A 285 4.40 -14.08 -25.90
CA ALA A 285 5.25 -14.91 -26.76
C ALA A 285 4.50 -16.03 -27.52
N LYS A 286 3.27 -16.39 -27.12
CA LYS A 286 2.42 -17.29 -27.92
C LYS A 286 1.83 -16.60 -29.14
N GLN A 287 1.85 -15.27 -29.20
CA GLN A 287 1.31 -14.54 -30.34
C GLN A 287 2.23 -14.67 -31.57
N PRO A 288 1.68 -14.86 -32.78
CA PRO A 288 2.47 -14.92 -34.00
C PRO A 288 3.32 -13.65 -34.16
N GLY A 289 4.64 -13.81 -34.32
CA GLY A 289 5.57 -12.68 -34.43
C GLY A 289 6.05 -12.09 -33.10
N GLY A 290 5.76 -12.72 -31.96
CA GLY A 290 6.28 -12.31 -30.66
C GLY A 290 7.80 -12.53 -30.51
N PRO A 291 8.50 -11.70 -29.72
CA PRO A 291 9.91 -11.90 -29.39
C PRO A 291 10.15 -13.20 -28.58
N GLY A 292 11.38 -13.72 -28.59
CA GLY A 292 11.74 -14.98 -27.92
C GLY A 292 11.49 -14.99 -26.40
N LEU A 293 10.92 -16.09 -25.89
CA LEU A 293 10.29 -16.23 -24.57
C LEU A 293 11.15 -15.85 -23.35
N GLY A 294 12.43 -16.22 -23.29
CA GLY A 294 13.24 -16.11 -22.07
C GLY A 294 13.91 -14.76 -21.84
N ALA A 295 14.35 -14.10 -22.92
CA ALA A 295 15.00 -12.80 -22.85
C ALA A 295 14.01 -11.67 -22.57
N ASP A 296 12.73 -11.88 -22.88
CA ASP A 296 11.67 -10.92 -22.66
C ASP A 296 11.19 -10.91 -21.20
N VAL A 297 10.94 -12.10 -20.60
CA VAL A 297 10.44 -12.23 -19.23
C VAL A 297 11.32 -11.52 -18.19
N ALA A 298 12.62 -11.82 -18.17
CA ALA A 298 13.54 -11.22 -17.21
C ALA A 298 13.65 -9.70 -17.42
N SER A 299 13.57 -9.22 -18.67
CA SER A 299 13.60 -7.78 -18.96
C SER A 299 12.35 -7.10 -18.41
N LEU A 300 11.18 -7.70 -18.61
CA LEU A 300 9.91 -7.19 -18.13
C LEU A 300 9.85 -7.14 -16.59
N ILE A 301 10.37 -8.20 -15.92
CA ILE A 301 10.49 -8.20 -14.46
C ILE A 301 11.45 -7.12 -13.98
N VAL A 302 12.64 -6.99 -14.57
CA VAL A 302 13.61 -5.95 -14.17
C VAL A 302 13.06 -4.55 -14.43
N GLN A 303 12.25 -4.37 -15.47
CA GLN A 303 11.65 -3.08 -15.79
C GLN A 303 10.65 -2.62 -14.71
N TRP A 304 9.86 -3.53 -14.14
CA TRP A 304 8.74 -3.15 -13.27
C TRP A 304 8.90 -3.54 -11.80
N MET A 305 9.67 -4.60 -11.50
CA MET A 305 9.84 -5.17 -10.16
C MET A 305 11.25 -5.81 -9.98
N PRO A 306 12.34 -5.04 -10.03
CA PRO A 306 13.73 -5.55 -9.97
C PRO A 306 14.20 -5.91 -8.55
N LEU A 307 13.37 -6.62 -7.79
CA LEU A 307 13.64 -6.96 -6.39
C LEU A 307 13.80 -8.46 -6.19
N LYS A 308 14.72 -8.86 -5.31
CA LYS A 308 14.76 -10.22 -4.80
C LYS A 308 13.75 -10.34 -3.66
N CYS A 309 12.72 -11.16 -3.84
CA CYS A 309 11.61 -11.23 -2.88
C CYS A 309 12.03 -11.77 -1.50
N ASP A 310 13.12 -12.53 -1.41
CA ASP A 310 13.60 -13.21 -0.21
C ASP A 310 14.43 -12.32 0.73
N ARG A 311 14.72 -11.08 0.33
CA ARG A 311 15.64 -10.18 1.07
C ARG A 311 15.23 -8.71 1.04
N CYS A 312 13.99 -8.43 0.67
CA CYS A 312 13.51 -7.05 0.50
C CYS A 312 12.70 -6.61 1.73
N LEU A 313 13.10 -5.51 2.35
CA LEU A 313 12.35 -4.85 3.42
C LEU A 313 11.37 -3.81 2.85
N PRO A 314 10.36 -3.36 3.64
CA PRO A 314 9.37 -2.42 3.14
C PRO A 314 9.98 -1.15 2.57
N GLY A 315 10.97 -0.54 3.23
CA GLY A 315 11.66 0.65 2.72
C GLY A 315 12.25 0.46 1.31
N ASN A 316 12.99 -0.64 1.11
CA ASN A 316 13.57 -0.98 -0.20
C ASN A 316 12.50 -1.22 -1.27
N LEU A 317 11.39 -1.87 -0.89
CA LEU A 317 10.24 -2.05 -1.77
C LEU A 317 9.70 -0.68 -2.21
N LEU A 318 9.31 0.19 -1.26
CA LEU A 318 8.70 1.49 -1.55
C LEU A 318 9.61 2.39 -2.41
N ASP A 319 10.91 2.43 -2.10
CA ASP A 319 11.86 3.22 -2.88
C ASP A 319 11.99 2.69 -4.32
N THR A 320 11.99 1.37 -4.48
CA THR A 320 12.03 0.74 -5.80
C THR A 320 10.74 0.95 -6.58
N LEU A 321 9.58 0.81 -5.94
CA LEU A 321 8.29 1.10 -6.57
C LEU A 321 8.28 2.54 -7.10
N ARG A 322 8.68 3.51 -6.26
CA ARG A 322 8.75 4.92 -6.65
C ARG A 322 9.71 5.15 -7.83
N SER A 323 10.89 4.55 -7.81
CA SER A 323 11.87 4.70 -8.90
C SER A 323 11.43 4.03 -10.21
N HIS A 324 10.46 3.12 -10.17
CA HIS A 324 9.90 2.43 -11.34
C HIS A 324 8.49 2.92 -11.70
N GLY A 325 8.15 4.15 -11.30
CA GLY A 325 6.95 4.86 -11.76
C GLY A 325 5.66 4.46 -11.05
N TRP A 326 5.73 3.65 -10.00
CA TRP A 326 4.56 3.34 -9.18
C TRP A 326 4.11 4.58 -8.42
N THR A 327 2.82 4.67 -8.17
CA THR A 327 2.22 5.84 -7.51
C THR A 327 1.71 5.46 -6.13
N SER A 328 2.01 6.31 -5.14
CA SER A 328 1.43 6.23 -3.79
C SER A 328 0.33 7.28 -3.65
N ARG A 329 -0.82 6.86 -3.14
CA ARG A 329 -1.95 7.73 -2.81
C ARG A 329 -2.22 7.65 -1.32
N THR A 330 -2.02 8.77 -0.64
CA THR A 330 -2.35 8.93 0.79
C THR A 330 -3.73 9.54 1.00
N ALA A 331 -4.31 10.09 -0.07
CA ALA A 331 -5.64 10.69 -0.07
C ALA A 331 -6.36 10.37 -1.39
N MET A 332 -7.64 10.12 -1.27
CA MET A 332 -8.56 9.91 -2.38
C MET A 332 -9.06 11.24 -2.89
N SER A 333 -9.27 11.34 -4.20
CA SER A 333 -9.96 12.48 -4.78
C SER A 333 -11.39 12.49 -4.26
N VAL A 334 -11.68 13.39 -3.33
CA VAL A 334 -13.05 13.80 -3.05
C VAL A 334 -13.46 14.62 -4.26
N GLY A 335 -14.49 14.19 -4.98
CA GLY A 335 -15.00 14.95 -6.13
C GLY A 335 -15.25 16.41 -5.73
N PRO A 336 -15.18 17.37 -6.66
CA PRO A 336 -15.53 18.75 -6.35
C PRO A 336 -16.93 18.73 -5.76
N ARG A 337 -17.05 19.06 -4.45
CA ARG A 337 -18.35 19.25 -3.82
C ARG A 337 -19.08 20.24 -4.70
N GLN A 338 -20.15 19.81 -5.36
CA GLN A 338 -21.07 20.78 -5.93
C GLN A 338 -21.56 21.58 -4.74
N ALA A 339 -21.11 22.84 -4.66
CA ALA A 339 -21.65 23.77 -3.70
C ALA A 339 -23.16 23.72 -3.91
N LEU A 340 -23.89 23.24 -2.90
CA LEU A 340 -25.34 23.33 -2.92
C LEU A 340 -25.66 24.79 -3.28
N PRO A 341 -26.57 25.03 -4.24
CA PRO A 341 -26.94 26.39 -4.61
C PRO A 341 -27.25 27.14 -3.32
N ALA A 342 -26.57 28.27 -3.10
CA ALA A 342 -26.73 29.04 -1.88
C ALA A 342 -28.23 29.21 -1.61
N PRO A 343 -28.71 28.99 -0.37
CA PRO A 343 -30.11 29.21 -0.05
C PRO A 343 -30.50 30.61 -0.53
N ARG A 344 -31.65 30.72 -1.20
CA ARG A 344 -32.09 31.99 -1.77
C ARG A 344 -32.09 33.05 -0.66
N PRO A 345 -31.66 34.30 -0.93
CA PRO A 345 -31.55 35.35 0.08
C PRO A 345 -32.83 35.63 0.91
N GLU A 346 -34.00 35.16 0.47
CA GLU A 346 -35.29 35.43 1.13
C GLU A 346 -35.56 34.60 2.40
N GLU A 347 -34.81 33.52 2.68
CA GLU A 347 -35.02 32.69 3.90
C GLU A 347 -33.93 32.85 4.96
N ALA A 348 -32.96 33.75 4.75
CA ALA A 348 -31.93 34.03 5.75
C ALA A 348 -32.52 34.90 6.88
N GLY A 349 -33.06 34.23 7.91
CA GLY A 349 -33.35 34.88 9.19
C GLY A 349 -32.13 35.60 9.77
N PRO A 350 -32.33 36.58 10.67
CA PRO A 350 -31.25 37.38 11.24
C PRO A 350 -30.16 36.48 11.85
N PRO A 351 -28.87 36.80 11.63
CA PRO A 351 -27.77 35.96 12.07
C PRO A 351 -27.76 35.84 13.59
N VAL A 352 -27.98 34.63 14.08
CA VAL A 352 -27.77 34.29 15.49
C VAL A 352 -26.26 34.36 15.74
N PRO A 353 -25.78 35.12 16.73
CA PRO A 353 -24.35 35.16 17.05
C PRO A 353 -23.92 33.78 17.55
N SER A 354 -23.19 33.06 16.70
CA SER A 354 -22.60 31.78 17.04
C SER A 354 -21.38 31.99 17.93
N GLU A 355 -21.45 31.47 19.16
CA GLU A 355 -20.30 31.36 20.05
C GLU A 355 -19.20 30.51 19.38
N PRO A 356 -17.92 30.87 19.54
CA PRO A 356 -16.81 30.09 18.99
C PRO A 356 -16.71 28.75 19.73
N SER A 357 -17.26 27.70 19.11
CA SER A 357 -17.05 26.31 19.49
C SER A 357 -15.56 25.97 19.38
N ALA A 358 -14.86 25.92 20.50
CA ALA A 358 -13.49 25.42 20.57
C ALA A 358 -13.47 23.90 20.34
N GLU A 359 -13.53 23.47 19.08
CA GLU A 359 -13.20 22.09 18.71
C GLU A 359 -11.75 21.81 19.13
N ARG A 360 -11.58 20.84 20.04
CA ARG A 360 -10.25 20.39 20.47
C ARG A 360 -9.57 19.69 19.29
N LEU A 361 -8.55 20.33 18.74
CA LEU A 361 -7.55 19.75 17.84
C LEU A 361 -6.70 18.70 18.60
N ASP A 362 -7.30 17.63 19.10
CA ASP A 362 -6.58 16.56 19.75
C ASP A 362 -6.30 15.42 18.75
N GLU A 363 -5.00 15.06 18.68
CA GLU A 363 -4.44 13.83 18.08
C GLU A 363 -4.30 13.77 16.54
N GLY A 364 -3.76 14.82 15.94
CA GLY A 364 -3.14 14.70 14.61
C GLY A 364 -1.83 13.87 14.63
N PRO A 365 -1.30 13.44 13.47
CA PRO A 365 0.00 12.76 13.40
C PRO A 365 1.13 13.62 13.99
N VAL A 366 2.09 13.02 14.69
CA VAL A 366 3.22 13.73 15.32
C VAL A 366 4.17 14.26 14.23
N CYS A 367 4.60 15.52 14.35
CA CYS A 367 5.59 16.10 13.43
C CYS A 367 7.02 15.80 13.91
N PHE A 368 7.88 15.33 13.01
CA PHE A 368 9.30 15.07 13.28
C PHE A 368 10.17 16.05 12.49
N CYS A 369 11.12 16.65 13.18
CA CYS A 369 12.23 17.39 12.59
C CYS A 369 13.23 16.45 11.91
N ALA A 370 13.98 16.96 10.92
CA ALA A 370 14.94 16.19 10.13
C ALA A 370 15.98 15.41 10.97
N ARG A 371 16.30 15.87 12.19
CA ARG A 371 17.24 15.18 13.07
C ARG A 371 16.66 13.90 13.68
N HIS A 372 15.40 13.91 14.10
CA HIS A 372 14.79 12.73 14.71
C HIS A 372 14.07 11.88 13.68
N ASP A 373 13.36 12.45 12.71
CA ASP A 373 12.69 11.82 11.54
C ASP A 373 11.70 10.66 11.87
N THR A 374 11.82 10.03 13.03
CA THR A 374 11.03 8.92 13.54
C THR A 374 10.90 9.04 15.06
N GLY A 375 9.86 8.42 15.64
CA GLY A 375 9.66 8.40 17.11
C GLY A 375 10.71 7.59 17.88
N SER A 376 11.38 6.64 17.24
CA SER A 376 12.37 5.74 17.87
C SER A 376 13.69 6.41 18.23
N LYS A 377 14.01 7.55 17.59
CA LYS A 377 15.23 8.30 17.92
C LYS A 377 15.07 9.15 19.19
N ARG A 378 13.92 9.08 19.86
CA ARG A 378 13.66 9.77 21.12
C ARG A 378 13.80 8.79 22.27
N THR A 379 14.64 9.15 23.24
CA THR A 379 14.79 8.39 24.46
C THR A 379 13.54 8.54 25.33
N LYS A 380 12.91 7.42 25.70
CA LYS A 380 11.84 7.39 26.71
C LYS A 380 12.45 7.35 28.10
N VAL A 381 11.77 7.91 29.10
CA VAL A 381 12.21 7.79 30.49
C VAL A 381 12.20 6.30 30.90
N PRO A 382 13.24 5.77 31.59
CA PRO A 382 13.39 4.34 31.91
C PRO A 382 12.25 3.74 32.73
N GLN A 383 11.54 4.57 33.49
CA GLN A 383 10.28 4.21 34.14
C GLN A 383 9.18 4.89 33.32
N ALA A 384 8.19 4.13 32.84
CA ALA A 384 7.07 4.64 32.04
C ALA A 384 6.16 5.67 32.75
N GLN A 385 6.66 6.35 33.80
CA GLN A 385 6.03 7.49 34.43
C GLN A 385 6.05 8.68 33.46
N ALA A 386 4.88 8.94 32.88
CA ALA A 386 4.65 10.20 32.19
C ALA A 386 4.69 11.36 33.21
N TYR A 387 5.42 12.42 32.87
CA TYR A 387 5.54 13.62 33.69
C TYR A 387 4.95 14.83 32.95
N HIS A 388 4.60 15.87 33.71
CA HIS A 388 4.12 17.13 33.14
C HIS A 388 5.29 18.07 32.86
N THR A 389 5.28 18.70 31.70
CA THR A 389 6.23 19.74 31.30
C THR A 389 5.53 20.74 30.38
N ASN A 390 6.05 21.95 30.28
CA ASN A 390 5.41 22.99 29.47
C ASN A 390 5.98 23.01 28.04
N CYS A 391 5.11 23.19 27.05
CA CYS A 391 5.54 23.48 25.68
C CYS A 391 6.45 24.72 25.67
N ARG A 392 7.65 24.63 25.09
CA ARG A 392 8.61 25.76 25.05
C ARG A 392 8.14 26.95 24.21
N SER A 393 7.14 26.74 23.34
CA SER A 393 6.64 27.76 22.42
C SER A 393 5.38 28.45 22.94
N CYS A 394 4.36 27.69 23.36
CA CYS A 394 3.10 28.27 23.88
C CYS A 394 2.95 28.23 25.41
N GLY A 395 3.86 27.59 26.15
CA GLY A 395 3.78 27.45 27.60
C GLY A 395 2.74 26.45 28.11
N GLU A 396 1.92 25.86 27.24
CA GLU A 396 0.84 24.94 27.63
C GLU A 396 1.41 23.66 28.30
N PRO A 397 0.89 23.25 29.47
CA PRO A 397 1.33 22.05 30.15
C PRO A 397 0.91 20.80 29.38
N LYS A 398 1.88 19.92 29.08
CA LYS A 398 1.67 18.63 28.40
C LYS A 398 2.25 17.49 29.22
N LYS A 399 1.60 16.33 29.12
CA LYS A 399 2.05 15.08 29.73
C LYS A 399 2.86 14.30 28.70
N THR A 400 4.07 13.89 29.05
CA THR A 400 5.02 13.20 28.13
C THR A 400 5.80 12.11 28.85
N ASN A 401 6.27 11.10 28.11
CA ASN A 401 7.17 10.04 28.58
C ASN A 401 8.53 10.05 27.85
N TYR A 402 8.84 11.10 27.10
CA TYR A 402 10.11 11.29 26.41
C TYR A 402 11.04 12.17 27.24
N THR A 403 12.32 11.82 27.34
CA THR A 403 13.32 12.60 28.09
C THR A 403 13.53 14.00 27.51
N GLU A 404 13.41 14.12 26.18
CA GLU A 404 13.56 15.38 25.45
C GLU A 404 12.21 15.78 24.83
N PHE A 405 11.37 16.48 25.59
CA PHE A 405 10.14 17.14 25.10
C PHE A 405 10.38 18.63 24.88
N ALA A 406 9.89 19.17 23.77
CA ALA A 406 10.10 20.57 23.41
C ALA A 406 8.80 21.33 23.11
N LEU A 407 7.86 20.75 22.36
CA LEU A 407 6.73 21.46 21.79
C LEU A 407 5.43 20.64 21.92
N CYS A 408 4.28 21.30 22.07
CA CYS A 408 3.00 20.62 21.91
C CYS A 408 2.74 20.27 20.43
N HIS A 409 1.70 19.47 20.17
CA HIS A 409 1.32 19.06 18.80
C HIS A 409 1.16 20.24 17.84
N ALA A 410 0.35 21.23 18.22
CA ALA A 410 0.10 22.40 17.40
C ALA A 410 1.38 23.22 17.11
N CYS A 411 2.22 23.44 18.12
CA CYS A 411 3.47 24.19 17.95
C CYS A 411 4.50 23.41 17.12
N SER A 412 4.56 22.09 17.30
CA SER A 412 5.44 21.19 16.53
C SER A 412 5.14 21.26 15.04
N TRP A 413 3.86 21.26 14.65
CA TRP A 413 3.42 21.44 13.27
C TRP A 413 3.67 22.84 12.73
N ARG A 414 3.33 23.88 13.52
CA ARG A 414 3.52 25.27 13.11
C ARG A 414 5.00 25.58 12.86
N ASP A 415 5.87 25.06 13.72
CA ASP A 415 7.30 25.38 13.71
C ASP A 415 8.11 24.33 12.93
N LEU A 416 7.46 23.29 12.36
CA LEU A 416 8.08 22.13 11.68
C LEU A 416 9.22 21.48 12.49
N ARG A 417 8.99 21.34 13.81
CA ARG A 417 9.99 20.84 14.77
C ARG A 417 9.43 19.67 15.57
N CYS A 418 10.32 18.82 16.04
CA CYS A 418 9.98 17.70 16.90
C CYS A 418 9.19 18.15 18.14
N GLN A 419 8.10 17.45 18.43
CA GLN A 419 7.30 17.55 19.66
C GLN A 419 8.17 17.27 20.90
#